data_AF-A0A7C6BBB9-F1
#
_entry.id   AF-A0A7C6BBB9-F1
#
_cell.length_a   1.000
_cell.length_b   1.000
_cell.length_c   1.000
_cell.angle_alpha   90.00
_cell.angle_beta   90.00
_cell.angle_gamma   90.00
#
_symmetry.space_group_name_H-M   'P 1'
#
loop_
_entity.id
_entity.type
_entity.pdbx_description
1 polymer ?
#
loop_
_entity_poly.entity_id
_entity_poly.type
_entity_poly.pdbx_seq_one_letter_code
_entity_poly.pdbx_strand_id
1 'polypeptide(L)'
;MSSIPHDRLFLVALALATLLFFNHATPARAETVTGEMTADDYFMINVSYGPGQTTTVVPATGGWQSVETVSFEIDTRRLSNCTVQIVAWSTGGPWFLNFGGVIGHLTGNAGTMMTGSSAIGHYHTFVTPGMVQNAPSMAQFDAWIAASTGPAATVDPFWQQAFWGNPGFTTYPVGMEWIWSSVYPHTAHQEYRSFTFPCSAVVTDTPPPPPGPFDGDHFSCYKPIKLQAPSPEIELFIRDQFGDAESLIGDPVLHCNPSKKLHNGVEFGIANRERHLVCYEIIKQSEVFPPGVEIENQIGTSQYSFNQRREMFCVPSSKAEL
;
A
#
# COMPACT_ATOMS: atom_id res chain seq x y z
N MET A 1 16.95 67.90 45.24
CA MET A 1 15.65 68.40 45.75
C MET A 1 14.64 68.21 44.64
N SER A 2 13.94 67.07 44.65
CA SER A 2 12.53 66.96 45.02
C SER A 2 11.58 67.56 43.98
N SER A 3 10.90 66.69 43.22
CA SER A 3 9.43 66.69 43.21
C SER A 3 8.90 65.57 42.29
N ILE A 4 8.19 64.63 42.90
CA ILE A 4 7.22 63.74 42.24
C ILE A 4 6.12 64.61 41.61
N PRO A 5 5.48 64.17 40.52
CA PRO A 5 4.04 64.02 40.63
C PRO A 5 3.48 62.73 40.03
N HIS A 6 2.47 62.24 40.74
CA HIS A 6 1.54 61.20 40.35
C HIS A 6 0.57 61.67 39.23
N ASP A 7 0.14 60.70 38.42
CA ASP A 7 -1.24 60.50 37.98
C ASP A 7 -1.94 61.56 37.10
N ARG A 8 -2.10 61.30 35.79
CA ARG A 8 -3.27 60.57 35.21
C ARG A 8 -3.46 60.79 33.69
N LEU A 9 -3.74 59.65 33.03
CA LEU A 9 -4.54 59.40 31.83
C LEU A 9 -4.13 60.05 30.50
N PHE A 10 -3.80 59.23 29.49
CA PHE A 10 -4.65 59.00 28.31
C PHE A 10 -4.19 57.75 27.52
N LEU A 11 -5.16 57.06 26.92
CA LEU A 11 -5.10 55.73 26.28
C LEU A 11 -4.12 55.61 25.09
N VAL A 12 -3.61 54.38 24.83
CA VAL A 12 -3.95 53.51 23.66
C VAL A 12 -2.84 52.45 23.42
N ALA A 13 -3.24 51.18 23.47
CA ALA A 13 -2.76 49.94 22.82
C ALA A 13 -1.26 49.75 22.43
N LEU A 14 -0.67 48.59 22.75
CA LEU A 14 -0.58 47.42 21.82
C LEU A 14 0.27 46.25 22.39
N ALA A 15 -0.30 45.04 22.24
CA ALA A 15 0.33 43.71 22.14
C ALA A 15 1.06 43.06 23.34
N LEU A 16 0.28 42.23 24.06
CA LEU A 16 0.75 40.91 24.53
C LEU A 16 1.19 40.07 23.32
N ALA A 17 2.48 39.73 23.25
CA ALA A 17 2.95 38.61 22.44
C ALA A 17 3.04 37.38 23.34
N THR A 18 1.92 36.70 23.52
CA THR A 18 1.90 35.34 24.07
C THR A 18 2.58 34.43 23.03
N LEU A 19 3.82 34.00 23.29
CA LEU A 19 4.44 32.92 22.53
C LEU A 19 3.58 31.66 22.72
N LEU A 20 2.70 31.40 21.76
CA LEU A 20 2.18 30.07 21.50
C LEU A 20 3.36 29.23 21.00
N PHE A 21 4.05 28.56 21.93
CA PHE A 21 4.81 27.37 21.59
C PHE A 21 3.80 26.35 21.05
N PHE A 22 3.62 26.32 19.73
CA PHE A 22 3.11 25.14 19.06
C PHE A 22 4.11 24.03 19.32
N ASN A 23 3.82 23.25 20.35
CA ASN A 23 4.39 21.95 20.58
C ASN A 23 4.01 21.11 19.36
N HIS A 24 4.85 21.16 18.31
CA HIS A 24 4.75 20.22 17.21
C HIS A 24 5.18 18.88 17.81
N ALA A 25 4.20 18.16 18.36
CA ALA A 25 4.36 16.74 18.60
C ALA A 25 4.82 16.15 17.26
N THR A 26 6.07 15.71 17.20
CA THR A 26 6.56 14.88 16.11
C THR A 26 5.52 13.77 15.93
N PRO A 27 4.92 13.62 14.74
CA PRO A 27 3.95 12.55 14.54
C PRO A 27 4.65 11.23 14.92
N ALA A 28 3.95 10.40 15.70
CA ALA A 28 4.44 9.07 16.00
C ALA A 28 4.76 8.37 14.66
N ARG A 29 6.03 8.02 14.44
CA ARG A 29 6.51 7.34 13.23
C ARG A 29 6.25 5.83 13.30
N ALA A 30 5.01 5.48 13.62
CA ALA A 30 4.51 4.12 13.64
C ALA A 30 3.31 4.05 12.69
N GLU A 31 3.29 3.01 11.86
CA GLU A 31 2.20 2.73 10.93
C GLU A 31 1.46 1.49 11.40
N THR A 32 0.13 1.62 11.51
CA THR A 32 -0.75 0.49 11.81
C THR A 32 -0.91 -0.39 10.58
N VAL A 33 -0.48 -1.64 10.68
CA VAL A 33 -0.77 -2.68 9.70
C VAL A 33 -1.98 -3.48 10.18
N THR A 34 -2.98 -3.65 9.33
CA THR A 34 -4.16 -4.47 9.62
C THR A 34 -4.35 -5.55 8.57
N GLY A 35 -5.14 -6.58 8.87
CA GLY A 35 -5.43 -7.60 7.87
C GLY A 35 -6.35 -8.70 8.38
N GLU A 36 -6.56 -9.68 7.52
CA GLU A 36 -7.31 -10.89 7.83
C GLU A 36 -6.49 -12.10 7.44
N MET A 37 -6.45 -13.11 8.31
CA MET A 37 -5.69 -14.33 8.09
C MET A 37 -6.41 -15.55 8.66
N THR A 38 -6.22 -16.71 8.03
CA THR A 38 -6.60 -18.01 8.58
C THR A 38 -5.51 -19.03 8.32
N ALA A 39 -5.49 -20.08 9.11
CA ALA A 39 -4.56 -21.20 9.00
C ALA A 39 -5.31 -22.52 9.17
N ASP A 40 -4.63 -23.63 8.94
CA ASP A 40 -5.23 -24.95 9.15
C ASP A 40 -5.60 -25.19 10.63
N ASP A 41 -4.67 -24.90 11.56
CA ASP A 41 -4.92 -24.99 13.01
C ASP A 41 -4.48 -23.71 13.77
N TYR A 42 -3.25 -23.25 13.54
CA TYR A 42 -2.69 -22.13 14.30
C TYR A 42 -1.71 -21.31 13.46
N PHE A 43 -1.66 -20.01 13.75
CA PHE A 43 -0.60 -19.14 13.26
C PHE A 43 -0.23 -18.05 14.28
N MET A 44 0.95 -17.48 14.07
CA MET A 44 1.48 -16.33 14.79
C MET A 44 2.22 -15.41 13.84
N ILE A 45 2.15 -14.10 14.10
CA ILE A 45 2.91 -13.08 13.36
C ILE A 45 3.99 -12.53 14.28
N ASN A 46 5.22 -12.44 13.79
CA ASN A 46 6.35 -11.78 14.41
C ASN A 46 6.78 -10.57 13.56
N VAL A 47 6.89 -9.41 14.20
CA VAL A 47 7.56 -8.23 13.62
C VAL A 47 8.93 -8.09 14.26
N SER A 48 9.97 -8.24 13.45
CA SER A 48 11.36 -8.16 13.89
C SER A 48 12.10 -7.02 13.21
N TYR A 49 13.00 -6.37 13.95
CA TYR A 49 13.88 -5.31 13.44
C TYR A 49 15.37 -5.71 13.49
N GLY A 50 15.63 -7.01 13.48
CA GLY A 50 16.96 -7.62 13.60
C GLY A 50 16.97 -8.81 14.56
N PRO A 51 18.05 -9.61 14.55
CA PRO A 51 18.13 -10.85 15.33
C PRO A 51 17.83 -10.62 16.82
N GLY A 52 16.85 -11.35 17.35
CA GLY A 52 16.48 -11.31 18.78
C GLY A 52 15.60 -10.13 19.21
N GLN A 53 15.09 -9.31 18.29
CA GLN A 53 14.10 -8.28 18.59
C GLN A 53 12.73 -8.67 18.02
N THR A 54 11.95 -9.42 18.80
CA THR A 54 10.54 -9.75 18.52
C THR A 54 9.68 -8.69 19.19
N THR A 55 8.84 -7.96 18.43
CA THR A 55 8.12 -6.78 18.96
C THR A 55 6.63 -7.03 19.19
N THR A 56 6.02 -7.97 18.46
CA THR A 56 4.59 -8.27 18.58
C THR A 56 4.35 -9.71 18.18
N VAL A 57 3.59 -10.45 19.00
CA VAL A 57 3.08 -11.80 18.69
C VAL A 57 1.56 -11.73 18.71
N VAL A 58 0.92 -12.01 17.58
CA VAL A 58 -0.54 -12.13 17.49
C VAL A 58 -0.88 -13.63 17.50
N PRO A 59 -1.34 -14.20 18.64
CA PRO A 59 -1.79 -15.58 18.67
C PRO A 59 -3.17 -15.69 18.02
N ALA A 60 -3.32 -16.62 17.08
CA ALA A 60 -4.60 -16.94 16.49
C ALA A 60 -4.90 -18.44 16.66
N THR A 61 -6.03 -18.72 17.31
CA THR A 61 -6.60 -20.07 17.43
C THR A 61 -7.55 -20.28 16.27
N GLY A 62 -7.02 -20.50 15.08
CA GLY A 62 -7.80 -20.47 13.84
C GLY A 62 -7.72 -21.80 13.11
N GLY A 63 -8.82 -22.56 13.14
CA GLY A 63 -9.07 -23.62 12.17
C GLY A 63 -9.51 -23.02 10.83
N TRP A 64 -9.42 -23.79 9.74
CA TRP A 64 -9.69 -23.36 8.35
C TRP A 64 -11.06 -22.67 8.10
N GLN A 65 -11.99 -22.67 9.06
CA GLN A 65 -13.30 -22.00 9.00
C GLN A 65 -13.35 -20.65 9.73
N SER A 66 -12.28 -20.24 10.42
CA SER A 66 -12.22 -19.00 11.20
C SER A 66 -11.22 -18.05 10.57
N VAL A 67 -11.68 -16.89 10.13
CA VAL A 67 -10.82 -15.78 9.70
C VAL A 67 -10.59 -14.86 10.88
N GLU A 68 -9.32 -14.63 11.18
CA GLU A 68 -8.88 -13.79 12.28
C GLU A 68 -8.47 -12.41 11.77
N THR A 69 -8.97 -11.36 12.42
CA THR A 69 -8.52 -9.99 12.17
C THR A 69 -7.24 -9.72 12.96
N VAL A 70 -6.21 -9.23 12.28
CA VAL A 70 -4.91 -8.92 12.89
C VAL A 70 -4.60 -7.43 12.79
N SER A 71 -3.91 -6.89 13.80
CA SER A 71 -3.47 -5.50 13.82
C SER A 71 -2.19 -5.36 14.64
N PHE A 72 -1.19 -4.65 14.11
CA PHE A 72 0.08 -4.37 14.78
C PHE A 72 0.76 -3.13 14.21
N GLU A 73 1.71 -2.58 14.97
CA GLU A 73 2.43 -1.35 14.60
C GLU A 73 3.83 -1.65 14.04
N ILE A 74 4.21 -0.93 12.97
CA ILE A 74 5.56 -0.94 12.41
C ILE A 74 6.22 0.44 12.58
N ASP A 75 7.39 0.50 13.19
CA ASP A 75 8.22 1.71 13.30
C ASP A 75 8.87 2.03 11.95
N THR A 76 8.40 3.10 11.32
CA THR A 76 8.81 3.50 9.96
C THR A 76 10.29 3.90 9.90
N ARG A 77 10.93 4.21 11.04
CA ARG A 77 12.37 4.56 11.10
C ARG A 77 13.29 3.35 10.92
N ARG A 78 12.75 2.14 11.04
CA ARG A 78 13.53 0.90 11.12
C ARG A 78 13.24 -0.06 9.98
N LEU A 79 12.55 0.41 8.93
CA LEU A 79 12.08 -0.41 7.81
C LEU A 79 13.20 -1.22 7.13
N SER A 80 14.41 -0.67 7.00
CA SER A 80 15.55 -1.33 6.35
C SER A 80 16.01 -2.62 7.04
N ASN A 81 15.76 -2.75 8.35
CA ASN A 81 16.09 -3.94 9.13
C ASN A 81 14.84 -4.70 9.58
N CYS A 82 13.66 -4.30 9.10
CA CYS A 82 12.39 -4.80 9.57
C CYS A 82 11.88 -5.94 8.66
N THR A 83 11.49 -7.04 9.29
CA THR A 83 10.85 -8.19 8.64
C THR A 83 9.58 -8.57 9.37
N VAL A 84 8.53 -8.85 8.60
CA VAL A 84 7.35 -9.54 9.11
C VAL A 84 7.53 -11.02 8.82
N GLN A 85 7.31 -11.85 9.83
CA GLN A 85 7.37 -13.30 9.72
C GLN A 85 6.08 -13.92 10.25
N ILE A 86 5.43 -14.74 9.43
CA ILE A 86 4.19 -15.44 9.77
C ILE A 86 4.53 -16.90 9.95
N VAL A 87 4.30 -17.44 11.13
CA VAL A 87 4.56 -18.84 11.46
C VAL A 87 3.25 -19.59 11.60
N ALA A 88 3.02 -20.63 10.81
CA ALA A 88 1.84 -21.48 10.86
C ALA A 88 2.21 -22.92 11.19
N TRP A 89 1.40 -23.62 11.97
CA TRP A 89 1.66 -25.02 12.34
C TRP A 89 0.36 -25.80 12.56
N SER A 90 0.45 -27.12 12.47
CA SER A 90 -0.64 -28.04 12.81
C SER A 90 -0.28 -28.87 14.05
N THR A 91 -1.28 -29.17 14.88
CA THR A 91 -1.15 -30.04 16.05
C THR A 91 -1.30 -31.52 15.70
N GLY A 92 -1.75 -31.82 14.49
CA GLY A 92 -1.80 -33.15 13.91
C GLY A 92 -3.21 -33.75 13.84
N GLY A 93 -3.53 -34.36 12.70
CA GLY A 93 -4.66 -35.23 12.43
C GLY A 93 -4.20 -36.64 12.01
N PRO A 94 -5.09 -37.48 11.45
CA PRO A 94 -4.68 -38.75 10.82
C PRO A 94 -3.52 -38.52 9.85
N TRP A 95 -2.59 -39.47 9.73
CA TRP A 95 -1.31 -39.39 8.99
C TRP A 95 -1.36 -38.91 7.52
N PHE A 96 -2.55 -38.69 6.95
CA PHE A 96 -2.78 -38.18 5.61
C PHE A 96 -3.40 -36.76 5.56
N LEU A 97 -3.66 -36.11 6.71
CA LEU A 97 -4.26 -34.76 6.81
C LEU A 97 -3.39 -33.76 7.59
N ASN A 98 -2.10 -34.05 7.83
CA ASN A 98 -1.17 -33.09 8.45
C ASN A 98 -0.72 -32.03 7.45
N PHE A 99 -1.67 -31.24 6.96
CA PHE A 99 -1.38 -30.04 6.19
C PHE A 99 -1.31 -28.87 7.18
N GLY A 100 -0.22 -28.11 7.09
CA GLY A 100 -0.06 -26.84 7.77
C GLY A 100 0.09 -25.77 6.71
N GLY A 101 -0.96 -24.98 6.52
CA GLY A 101 -1.05 -23.90 5.57
C GLY A 101 -1.59 -22.63 6.21
N VAL A 102 -1.35 -21.51 5.53
CA VAL A 102 -1.90 -20.20 5.88
C VAL A 102 -2.40 -19.51 4.62
N ILE A 103 -3.44 -18.71 4.77
CA ILE A 103 -3.93 -17.79 3.76
C ILE A 103 -4.34 -16.48 4.43
N GLY A 104 -4.07 -15.36 3.77
CA GLY A 104 -4.48 -14.06 4.31
C GLY A 104 -3.79 -12.89 3.65
N HIS A 105 -4.12 -11.70 4.15
CA HIS A 105 -3.51 -10.44 3.72
C HIS A 105 -3.19 -9.53 4.90
N LEU A 106 -2.26 -8.62 4.67
CA LEU A 106 -1.83 -7.55 5.55
C LEU A 106 -1.72 -6.27 4.73
N THR A 107 -2.30 -5.18 5.22
CA THR A 107 -2.39 -3.88 4.55
C THR A 107 -1.84 -2.81 5.46
N GLY A 108 -0.94 -1.97 4.92
CA GLY A 108 -0.50 -0.72 5.53
C GLY A 108 -0.43 0.38 4.47
N ASN A 109 0.16 1.53 4.82
CA ASN A 109 0.25 2.68 3.91
C ASN A 109 1.04 2.44 2.59
N ALA A 110 1.89 1.41 2.48
CA ALA A 110 2.59 1.10 1.23
C ALA A 110 1.78 0.18 0.29
N GLY A 111 0.71 -0.45 0.81
CA GLY A 111 -0.13 -1.36 0.06
C GLY A 111 -0.48 -2.64 0.83
N THR A 112 -0.99 -3.62 0.09
CA THR A 112 -1.45 -4.91 0.64
C THR A 112 -0.51 -6.03 0.20
N MET A 113 0.01 -6.76 1.18
CA MET A 113 0.68 -8.04 1.00
C MET A 113 -0.27 -9.18 1.27
N MET A 114 -0.23 -10.22 0.43
CA MET A 114 -1.09 -11.39 0.54
C MET A 114 -0.29 -12.68 0.31
N THR A 115 -0.73 -13.75 0.95
CA THR A 115 -0.21 -15.09 0.70
C THR A 115 -0.34 -15.43 -0.79
N GLY A 116 0.70 -16.01 -1.40
CA GLY A 116 0.78 -16.21 -2.86
C GLY A 116 1.54 -15.11 -3.62
N SER A 117 1.85 -13.97 -2.98
CA SER A 117 2.69 -12.93 -3.59
C SER A 117 4.13 -13.42 -3.79
N SER A 118 4.71 -13.15 -4.96
CA SER A 118 6.12 -13.43 -5.28
C SER A 118 7.14 -12.73 -4.37
N ALA A 119 6.70 -11.72 -3.60
CA ALA A 119 7.51 -11.00 -2.63
C ALA A 119 7.63 -11.72 -1.26
N ILE A 120 6.96 -12.86 -1.08
CA ILE A 120 7.04 -13.66 0.14
C ILE A 120 8.13 -14.73 -0.01
N GLY A 121 9.14 -14.69 0.85
CA GLY A 121 10.07 -15.79 1.03
C GLY A 121 9.40 -16.93 1.81
N HIS A 122 9.45 -18.14 1.26
CA HIS A 122 8.88 -19.33 1.88
C HIS A 122 9.99 -20.17 2.54
N TYR A 123 9.84 -20.47 3.82
CA TYR A 123 10.82 -21.25 4.56
C TYR A 123 10.14 -22.44 5.23
N HIS A 124 10.61 -23.63 4.86
CA HIS A 124 10.27 -24.89 5.50
C HIS A 124 11.36 -25.21 6.51
N THR A 125 10.97 -25.55 7.74
CA THR A 125 11.95 -26.00 8.73
C THR A 125 11.60 -27.42 9.16
N PHE A 126 12.59 -28.31 9.11
CA PHE A 126 12.50 -29.69 9.60
C PHE A 126 12.79 -29.78 11.11
N VAL A 127 12.55 -28.71 11.86
CA VAL A 127 12.83 -28.73 13.30
C VAL A 127 11.76 -29.58 13.95
N THR A 128 12.16 -30.68 14.57
CA THR A 128 11.29 -31.56 15.36
C THR A 128 10.92 -30.83 16.66
N PRO A 129 9.73 -30.23 16.80
CA PRO A 129 9.36 -29.59 18.05
C PRO A 129 8.87 -30.69 18.98
N GLY A 130 9.38 -30.72 20.21
CA GLY A 130 8.77 -31.52 21.26
C GLY A 130 7.28 -31.17 21.33
N MET A 131 6.42 -32.18 21.16
CA MET A 131 4.95 -32.15 21.12
C MET A 131 4.36 -30.75 21.23
N VAL A 132 4.01 -30.15 20.08
CA VAL A 132 3.33 -28.86 20.05
C VAL A 132 1.94 -29.06 20.66
N GLN A 133 1.83 -28.75 21.94
CA GLN A 133 0.56 -28.47 22.60
C GLN A 133 0.01 -27.17 22.00
N ASN A 134 -1.32 -27.03 21.97
CA ASN A 134 -2.17 -26.00 21.35
C ASN A 134 -1.68 -24.53 21.30
N ALA A 135 -0.62 -24.14 22.02
CA ALA A 135 0.15 -22.93 21.80
C ALA A 135 1.63 -23.15 22.22
N PRO A 136 2.64 -22.76 21.40
CA PRO A 136 4.03 -22.83 21.80
C PRO A 136 4.31 -21.86 22.96
N SER A 137 5.22 -22.24 23.86
CA SER A 137 5.82 -21.28 24.79
C SER A 137 6.62 -20.23 24.00
N MET A 138 6.82 -19.04 24.57
CA MET A 138 7.61 -17.98 23.92
C MET A 138 9.00 -18.47 23.51
N ALA A 139 9.65 -19.30 24.34
CA ALA A 139 10.95 -19.89 24.02
C ALA A 139 10.91 -20.87 22.84
N GLN A 140 9.82 -21.64 22.70
CA GLN A 140 9.61 -22.47 21.51
C GLN A 140 9.37 -21.61 20.27
N PHE A 141 8.59 -20.54 20.41
CA PHE A 141 8.35 -19.61 19.31
C PHE A 141 9.64 -18.91 18.86
N ASP A 142 10.45 -18.39 19.78
CA ASP A 142 11.75 -17.79 19.46
C ASP A 142 12.69 -18.78 18.75
N ALA A 143 12.67 -20.06 19.16
CA ALA A 143 13.43 -21.10 18.49
C ALA A 143 12.93 -21.35 17.04
N TRP A 144 11.62 -21.24 16.82
CA TRP A 144 11.02 -21.35 15.48
C TRP A 144 11.37 -20.17 14.57
N ILE A 145 11.32 -18.96 15.10
CA ILE A 145 11.76 -17.72 14.43
C ILE A 145 13.26 -17.78 14.09
N ALA A 146 14.10 -18.30 14.98
CA ALA A 146 15.53 -18.44 14.70
C ALA A 146 15.81 -19.48 13.60
N ALA A 147 15.12 -20.63 13.63
CA ALA A 147 15.33 -21.72 12.68
C ALA A 147 14.82 -21.42 11.26
N SER A 148 13.91 -20.46 11.12
CA SER A 148 13.28 -20.07 9.85
C SER A 148 14.12 -19.10 9.00
N THR A 149 15.42 -18.98 9.32
CA THR A 149 16.39 -18.12 8.62
C THR A 149 17.28 -18.89 7.61
N GLY A 150 17.04 -20.19 7.40
CA GLY A 150 17.75 -21.02 6.41
C GLY A 150 17.37 -20.72 4.96
N PRO A 151 18.01 -21.34 3.94
CA PRO A 151 17.65 -21.11 2.53
C PRO A 151 16.21 -21.55 2.25
N ALA A 152 15.48 -20.75 1.47
CA ALA A 152 14.10 -21.01 1.07
C ALA A 152 13.99 -22.41 0.42
N ALA A 153 13.12 -23.27 0.98
CA ALA A 153 12.78 -24.51 0.32
C ALA A 153 11.82 -24.19 -0.84
N THR A 154 12.07 -24.78 -2.01
CA THR A 154 11.18 -24.65 -3.17
C THR A 154 9.83 -25.27 -2.81
N VAL A 155 8.78 -24.45 -2.80
CA VAL A 155 7.41 -24.94 -2.65
C VAL A 155 7.03 -25.56 -4.00
N ASP A 156 6.79 -26.86 -4.02
CA ASP A 156 6.16 -27.48 -5.19
C ASP A 156 4.67 -27.08 -5.14
N PRO A 157 4.12 -26.42 -6.18
CA PRO A 157 2.76 -25.91 -6.17
C PRO A 157 1.77 -27.09 -6.18
N PHE A 158 1.40 -27.56 -4.99
CA PHE A 158 0.35 -28.56 -4.86
C PHE A 158 -1.00 -27.84 -4.86
N TRP A 159 -1.70 -27.90 -5.99
CA TRP A 159 -3.10 -27.51 -6.20
C TRP A 159 -3.45 -26.05 -5.83
N GLN A 160 -3.47 -25.19 -6.85
CA GLN A 160 -3.86 -23.77 -6.81
C GLN A 160 -5.36 -23.51 -6.51
N GLN A 161 -6.08 -24.45 -5.91
CA GLN A 161 -7.49 -24.29 -5.59
C GLN A 161 -7.71 -24.54 -4.11
N ALA A 162 -8.27 -23.55 -3.42
CA ALA A 162 -8.73 -23.68 -2.04
C ALA A 162 -9.64 -24.90 -1.93
N PHE A 163 -9.12 -26.00 -1.34
CA PHE A 163 -9.90 -27.22 -1.06
C PHE A 163 -11.18 -26.92 -0.26
N TRP A 164 -11.22 -25.78 0.42
CA TRP A 164 -12.21 -25.42 1.42
C TRP A 164 -13.10 -24.23 1.03
N GLY A 165 -12.97 -23.67 -0.18
CA GLY A 165 -13.70 -22.46 -0.59
C GLY A 165 -13.19 -21.18 0.08
N ASN A 166 -13.99 -20.11 0.06
CA ASN A 166 -13.67 -18.86 0.78
C ASN A 166 -14.00 -19.04 2.27
N PRO A 167 -13.01 -18.96 3.18
CA PRO A 167 -13.21 -19.19 4.61
C PRO A 167 -13.96 -18.06 5.33
N GLY A 168 -14.44 -17.04 4.61
CA GLY A 168 -15.26 -15.96 5.16
C GLY A 168 -14.51 -14.63 5.31
N PHE A 169 -13.49 -14.38 4.48
CA PHE A 169 -12.80 -13.09 4.46
C PHE A 169 -13.76 -11.95 4.13
N THR A 170 -13.68 -10.84 4.86
CA THR A 170 -14.42 -9.61 4.56
C THR A 170 -13.98 -9.06 3.20
N THR A 171 -12.67 -9.15 2.93
CA THR A 171 -12.09 -8.82 1.63
C THR A 171 -11.19 -9.95 1.16
N TYR A 172 -11.43 -10.41 -0.08
CA TYR A 172 -10.62 -11.46 -0.71
C TYR A 172 -9.83 -10.89 -1.90
N PRO A 173 -8.67 -10.25 -1.65
CA PRO A 173 -7.77 -9.77 -2.70
C PRO A 173 -7.53 -10.81 -3.80
N VAL A 174 -7.60 -10.38 -5.06
CA VAL A 174 -7.33 -11.27 -6.20
C VAL A 174 -5.85 -11.68 -6.20
N GLY A 175 -5.59 -12.97 -6.37
CA GLY A 175 -4.24 -13.54 -6.30
C GLY A 175 -3.81 -13.98 -4.89
N MET A 176 -4.70 -13.86 -3.90
CA MET A 176 -4.48 -14.49 -2.61
C MET A 176 -4.57 -16.01 -2.77
N GLU A 177 -3.47 -16.69 -2.47
CA GLU A 177 -3.36 -18.13 -2.55
C GLU A 177 -3.01 -18.73 -1.19
N TRP A 178 -3.50 -19.93 -0.99
CA TRP A 178 -3.09 -20.77 0.11
C TRP A 178 -1.62 -21.16 -0.06
N ILE A 179 -0.81 -20.99 0.99
CA ILE A 179 0.59 -21.44 0.97
C ILE A 179 0.74 -22.71 1.79
N TRP A 180 1.07 -23.82 1.12
CA TRP A 180 1.17 -25.17 1.69
C TRP A 180 2.58 -25.73 1.49
N SER A 181 2.93 -26.81 2.19
CA SER A 181 4.13 -27.61 1.89
C SER A 181 3.80 -28.93 1.20
N SER A 182 4.60 -29.32 0.22
CA SER A 182 4.42 -30.53 -0.59
C SER A 182 5.21 -31.77 -0.13
N VAL A 183 5.73 -31.81 1.11
CA VAL A 183 6.68 -32.88 1.47
C VAL A 183 5.98 -34.23 1.59
N TYR A 184 6.11 -35.03 0.54
CA TYR A 184 5.84 -36.45 0.50
C TYR A 184 7.18 -37.21 0.63
N PRO A 185 7.28 -38.29 1.43
CA PRO A 185 6.22 -38.88 2.24
C PRO A 185 5.97 -38.10 3.54
N HIS A 186 4.71 -38.11 4.00
CA HIS A 186 4.25 -37.54 5.27
C HIS A 186 4.82 -38.31 6.47
N THR A 187 6.12 -38.19 6.72
CA THR A 187 6.70 -38.67 7.98
C THR A 187 6.08 -37.87 9.12
N ALA A 188 5.65 -38.56 10.18
CA ALA A 188 4.78 -38.07 11.27
C ALA A 188 5.38 -36.97 12.18
N HIS A 189 6.18 -36.07 11.62
CA HIS A 189 6.76 -34.95 12.33
C HIS A 189 5.79 -33.77 12.30
N GLN A 190 5.45 -33.26 13.49
CA GLN A 190 4.79 -31.98 13.63
C GLN A 190 5.71 -30.91 13.05
N GLU A 191 5.20 -30.15 12.11
CA GLU A 191 5.98 -29.35 11.19
C GLU A 191 5.41 -27.93 11.21
N TYR A 192 6.26 -26.91 11.34
CA TYR A 192 5.85 -25.51 11.24
C TYR A 192 6.41 -24.87 9.96
N ARG A 193 5.73 -23.82 9.51
CA ARG A 193 6.02 -23.06 8.30
C ARG A 193 6.23 -21.62 8.66
N SER A 194 7.15 -20.97 7.99
CA SER A 194 7.41 -19.55 8.18
C SER A 194 7.43 -18.83 6.84
N PHE A 195 6.73 -17.71 6.79
CA PHE A 195 6.62 -16.84 5.63
C PHE A 195 7.19 -15.49 6.00
N THR A 196 8.19 -15.02 5.28
CA THR A 196 8.90 -13.79 5.65
C THR A 196 8.95 -12.82 4.49
N PHE A 197 8.69 -11.56 4.78
CA PHE A 197 8.81 -10.46 3.82
C PHE A 197 9.30 -9.19 4.53
N PRO A 198 9.95 -8.25 3.81
CA PRO A 198 10.41 -7.02 4.42
C PRO A 198 9.21 -6.13 4.80
N CYS A 199 9.29 -5.41 5.92
CA CYS A 199 8.22 -4.50 6.34
C CYS A 199 7.94 -3.41 5.30
N SER A 200 8.94 -3.05 4.48
CA SER A 200 8.78 -2.11 3.38
C SER A 200 7.77 -2.54 2.30
N ALA A 201 7.33 -3.80 2.32
CA ALA A 201 6.30 -4.31 1.42
C ALA A 201 4.86 -3.90 1.83
N VAL A 202 4.66 -3.50 3.09
CA VAL A 202 3.36 -3.05 3.63
C VAL A 202 3.42 -1.65 4.24
N VAL A 203 4.60 -1.17 4.60
CA VAL A 203 4.79 0.14 5.24
C VAL A 203 5.87 0.96 4.55
N THR A 204 5.59 2.24 4.33
CA THR A 204 6.53 3.24 3.82
C THR A 204 6.66 4.41 4.81
N ASP A 205 7.84 5.02 4.84
CA ASP A 205 8.09 6.27 5.57
C ASP A 205 7.77 7.51 4.72
N THR A 206 7.44 7.33 3.44
CA THR A 206 6.88 8.40 2.64
C THR A 206 5.42 8.63 3.09
N PRO A 207 5.02 9.88 3.37
CA PRO A 207 3.61 10.19 3.51
C PRO A 207 2.89 9.64 2.28
N PRO A 208 1.72 8.96 2.43
CA PRO A 208 0.93 8.60 1.26
C PRO A 208 0.78 9.85 0.40
N PRO A 209 0.95 9.75 -0.93
CA PRO A 209 0.78 10.91 -1.80
C PRO A 209 -0.55 11.56 -1.42
N PRO A 210 -0.59 12.90 -1.21
CA PRO A 210 -1.81 13.56 -0.82
C PRO A 210 -2.89 13.12 -1.82
N PRO A 211 -4.09 12.68 -1.35
CA PRO A 211 -5.08 12.09 -2.21
C PRO A 211 -5.24 12.95 -3.45
N GLY A 212 -4.82 12.44 -4.58
CA GLY A 212 -4.93 13.17 -5.82
C GLY A 212 -6.43 13.31 -6.11
N PRO A 213 -6.89 14.40 -6.76
CA PRO A 213 -8.28 14.48 -7.21
C PRO A 213 -8.69 13.33 -8.14
N PHE A 214 -7.74 12.49 -8.58
CA PHE A 214 -7.88 11.35 -9.49
C PHE A 214 -7.35 10.02 -8.91
N ASP A 215 -7.23 9.87 -7.59
CA ASP A 215 -6.76 8.60 -7.00
C ASP A 215 -7.55 7.40 -7.56
N GLY A 216 -6.84 6.53 -8.28
CA GLY A 216 -7.37 5.31 -8.87
C GLY A 216 -8.04 5.43 -10.24
N ASP A 217 -8.23 6.62 -10.81
CA ASP A 217 -8.84 6.76 -12.15
C ASP A 217 -7.81 6.48 -13.27
N HIS A 218 -8.13 5.55 -14.17
CA HIS A 218 -7.40 5.33 -15.43
C HIS A 218 -8.20 5.87 -16.61
N PHE A 219 -7.53 6.34 -17.65
CA PHE A 219 -8.19 6.91 -18.82
C PHE A 219 -7.70 6.28 -20.13
N SER A 220 -8.62 6.01 -21.05
CA SER A 220 -8.34 5.67 -22.44
C SER A 220 -8.75 6.83 -23.33
N CYS A 221 -7.80 7.35 -24.10
CA CYS A 221 -8.01 8.55 -24.92
C CYS A 221 -8.17 8.23 -26.39
N TYR A 222 -9.13 8.89 -27.04
CA TYR A 222 -9.45 8.76 -28.45
C TYR A 222 -9.30 10.11 -29.14
N LYS A 223 -8.77 10.11 -30.37
CA LYS A 223 -8.75 11.31 -31.20
C LYS A 223 -10.16 11.60 -31.72
N PRO A 224 -10.79 12.73 -31.39
CA PRO A 224 -12.12 13.05 -31.89
C PRO A 224 -12.07 13.38 -33.38
N ILE A 225 -13.12 12.97 -34.10
CA ILE A 225 -13.36 13.36 -35.48
C ILE A 225 -14.48 14.40 -35.46
N LYS A 226 -14.23 15.57 -36.05
CA LYS A 226 -15.21 16.65 -36.08
C LYS A 226 -16.38 16.30 -36.98
N LEU A 227 -17.59 16.45 -36.45
CA LEU A 227 -18.84 16.36 -37.23
C LEU A 227 -19.41 17.74 -37.60
N GLN A 228 -18.80 18.81 -37.08
CA GLN A 228 -19.21 20.20 -37.27
C GLN A 228 -17.99 21.10 -37.54
N ALA A 229 -18.24 22.40 -37.72
CA ALA A 229 -17.19 23.40 -37.89
C ALA A 229 -16.20 23.43 -36.69
N PRO A 230 -14.97 23.95 -36.88
CA PRO A 230 -13.99 24.08 -35.80
C PRO A 230 -14.54 24.83 -34.59
N SER A 231 -14.06 24.46 -33.40
CA SER A 231 -14.33 25.23 -32.19
C SER A 231 -13.66 26.61 -32.31
N PRO A 232 -14.26 27.67 -31.72
CA PRO A 232 -13.59 28.95 -31.66
C PRO A 232 -12.29 28.84 -30.86
N GLU A 233 -11.27 29.58 -31.27
CA GLU A 233 -10.04 29.71 -30.50
C GLU A 233 -10.32 30.53 -29.22
N ILE A 234 -9.76 30.08 -28.09
CA ILE A 234 -10.01 30.70 -26.78
C ILE A 234 -8.68 31.07 -26.13
N GLU A 235 -8.56 32.33 -25.70
CA GLU A 235 -7.44 32.78 -24.87
C GLU A 235 -7.69 32.45 -23.39
N LEU A 236 -6.70 31.86 -22.75
CA LEU A 236 -6.72 31.42 -21.36
C LEU A 236 -5.41 31.79 -20.67
N PHE A 237 -5.49 31.99 -19.35
CA PHE A 237 -4.31 32.06 -18.49
C PHE A 237 -4.18 30.73 -17.73
N ILE A 238 -3.12 29.98 -18.00
CA ILE A 238 -2.86 28.66 -17.41
C ILE A 238 -1.73 28.78 -16.40
N ARG A 239 -1.97 28.27 -15.18
CA ARG A 239 -0.98 28.15 -14.11
C ARG A 239 -0.89 26.70 -13.66
N ASP A 240 0.32 26.17 -13.62
CA ASP A 240 0.64 24.89 -13.01
C ASP A 240 1.93 25.01 -12.17
N GLN A 241 2.46 23.89 -11.68
CA GLN A 241 3.66 23.85 -10.85
C GLN A 241 4.95 24.26 -11.59
N PHE A 242 4.91 24.39 -12.93
CA PHE A 242 6.04 24.78 -13.76
C PHE A 242 5.99 26.26 -14.19
N GLY A 243 4.88 26.94 -13.92
CA GLY A 243 4.76 28.39 -14.06
C GLY A 243 3.45 28.83 -14.74
N ASP A 244 3.44 30.09 -15.12
CA ASP A 244 2.28 30.78 -15.67
C ASP A 244 2.44 31.00 -17.17
N ALA A 245 1.36 30.85 -17.95
CA ALA A 245 1.36 31.22 -19.35
C ALA A 245 -0.02 31.69 -19.84
N GLU A 246 -0.01 32.81 -20.57
CA GLU A 246 -1.09 33.14 -21.50
C GLU A 246 -1.03 32.16 -22.69
N SER A 247 -2.16 31.52 -22.98
CA SER A 247 -2.27 30.43 -23.96
C SER A 247 -3.51 30.61 -24.82
N LEU A 248 -3.38 30.33 -26.13
CA LEU A 248 -4.47 30.25 -27.08
C LEU A 248 -4.76 28.78 -27.35
N ILE A 249 -5.95 28.30 -27.00
CA ILE A 249 -6.37 26.91 -27.24
C ILE A 249 -7.27 26.80 -28.47
N GLY A 250 -7.11 25.69 -29.20
CA GLY A 250 -7.84 25.39 -30.43
C GLY A 250 -8.89 24.31 -30.25
N ASP A 251 -8.90 23.35 -31.17
CA ASP A 251 -9.84 22.24 -31.15
C ASP A 251 -9.48 21.13 -30.15
N PRO A 252 -10.48 20.33 -29.73
CA PRO A 252 -10.23 19.07 -29.04
C PRO A 252 -9.33 18.13 -29.87
N VAL A 253 -8.27 17.63 -29.26
CA VAL A 253 -7.36 16.65 -29.86
C VAL A 253 -7.44 15.28 -29.21
N LEU A 254 -7.90 15.20 -27.96
CA LEU A 254 -8.17 13.94 -27.28
C LEU A 254 -9.46 14.02 -26.46
N HIS A 255 -10.21 12.93 -26.45
CA HIS A 255 -11.29 12.67 -25.52
C HIS A 255 -10.96 11.41 -24.72
N CYS A 256 -10.88 11.54 -23.41
CA CYS A 256 -10.42 10.50 -22.50
C CYS A 256 -11.57 10.00 -21.63
N ASN A 257 -11.84 8.70 -21.73
CA ASN A 257 -12.88 8.01 -20.98
C ASN A 257 -12.31 7.32 -19.75
N PRO A 258 -12.99 7.37 -18.59
CA PRO A 258 -12.59 6.59 -17.45
C PRO A 258 -12.63 5.10 -17.82
N SER A 259 -11.60 4.37 -17.45
CA SER A 259 -11.31 3.03 -17.93
C SER A 259 -11.00 2.10 -16.77
N LYS A 260 -11.37 0.83 -16.93
CA LYS A 260 -10.88 -0.24 -16.08
C LYS A 260 -9.52 -0.70 -16.58
N LYS A 261 -8.66 -1.12 -15.66
CA LYS A 261 -7.37 -1.75 -15.99
C LYS A 261 -7.30 -3.11 -15.30
N LEU A 262 -6.81 -4.12 -16.01
CA LEU A 262 -6.42 -5.40 -15.43
C LEU A 262 -4.91 -5.56 -15.58
N HIS A 263 -4.19 -5.76 -14.48
CA HIS A 263 -2.75 -5.97 -14.51
C HIS A 263 -2.31 -6.93 -13.41
N ASN A 264 -1.56 -7.97 -13.77
CA ASN A 264 -1.11 -9.04 -12.87
C ASN A 264 -2.26 -9.66 -12.05
N GLY A 265 -3.42 -9.85 -12.67
CA GLY A 265 -4.62 -10.39 -12.01
C GLY A 265 -5.40 -9.37 -11.17
N VAL A 266 -4.86 -8.17 -10.93
CA VAL A 266 -5.54 -7.12 -10.15
C VAL A 266 -6.37 -6.23 -11.09
N GLU A 267 -7.68 -6.16 -10.83
CA GLU A 267 -8.59 -5.22 -11.50
C GLU A 267 -8.60 -3.88 -10.75
N PHE A 268 -8.33 -2.81 -11.49
CA PHE A 268 -8.50 -1.44 -11.07
C PHE A 268 -9.79 -0.91 -11.70
N GLY A 269 -10.77 -0.60 -10.84
CA GLY A 269 -12.09 -0.12 -11.24
C GLY A 269 -12.09 1.33 -11.70
N ILE A 270 -13.26 1.78 -12.16
CA ILE A 270 -13.50 3.20 -12.46
C ILE A 270 -14.00 3.87 -11.18
N ALA A 271 -13.26 4.86 -10.65
CA ALA A 271 -13.68 5.56 -9.45
C ALA A 271 -14.82 6.54 -9.76
N ASN A 272 -14.76 7.26 -10.88
CA ASN A 272 -15.84 8.12 -11.34
C ASN A 272 -16.20 7.89 -12.82
N ARG A 273 -17.38 7.30 -13.06
CA ARG A 273 -17.87 7.00 -14.42
C ARG A 273 -18.28 8.24 -15.23
N GLU A 274 -18.59 9.34 -14.56
CA GLU A 274 -19.06 10.59 -15.20
C GLU A 274 -17.91 11.57 -15.49
N ARG A 275 -16.71 11.27 -14.98
CA ARG A 275 -15.54 12.10 -15.13
C ARG A 275 -14.81 11.75 -16.42
N HIS A 276 -15.07 12.51 -17.48
CA HIS A 276 -14.29 12.46 -18.71
C HIS A 276 -13.29 13.61 -18.74
N LEU A 277 -12.26 13.49 -19.57
CA LEU A 277 -11.38 14.61 -19.91
C LEU A 277 -11.49 14.91 -21.40
N VAL A 278 -11.45 16.19 -21.76
CA VAL A 278 -11.21 16.63 -23.14
C VAL A 278 -9.94 17.46 -23.13
N CYS A 279 -8.99 17.09 -23.98
CA CYS A 279 -7.73 17.79 -24.14
C CYS A 279 -7.73 18.58 -25.44
N TYR A 280 -7.32 19.84 -25.34
CA TYR A 280 -7.25 20.81 -26.42
C TYR A 280 -5.79 21.04 -26.80
N GLU A 281 -5.56 21.28 -28.09
CA GLU A 281 -4.26 21.75 -28.57
C GLU A 281 -4.00 23.18 -28.10
N ILE A 282 -2.75 23.46 -27.73
CA ILE A 282 -2.28 24.82 -27.43
C ILE A 282 -1.60 25.38 -28.68
N ILE A 283 -2.30 26.28 -29.38
CA ILE A 283 -1.85 26.90 -30.64
C ILE A 283 -0.68 27.86 -30.36
N LYS A 284 -0.79 28.66 -29.30
CA LYS A 284 0.21 29.65 -28.90
C LYS A 284 0.30 29.71 -27.39
N GLN A 285 1.50 29.88 -26.85
CA GLN A 285 1.73 30.10 -25.42
C GLN A 285 3.04 30.86 -25.18
N SER A 286 3.17 31.46 -24.00
CA SER A 286 4.46 31.89 -23.47
C SER A 286 5.28 30.69 -22.99
N GLU A 287 6.61 30.81 -23.05
CA GLU A 287 7.52 29.76 -22.60
C GLU A 287 7.49 29.62 -21.08
N VAL A 288 7.60 28.39 -20.61
CA VAL A 288 7.79 28.02 -19.20
C VAL A 288 9.09 27.26 -19.03
N PHE A 289 9.58 27.15 -17.80
CA PHE A 289 10.88 26.51 -17.52
C PHE A 289 10.71 25.38 -16.50
N PRO A 290 10.18 24.21 -16.91
CA PRO A 290 9.99 23.08 -16.01
C PRO A 290 11.35 22.54 -15.52
N PRO A 291 11.50 22.23 -14.23
CA PRO A 291 12.65 21.48 -13.75
C PRO A 291 12.60 20.03 -14.26
N GLY A 292 13.71 19.31 -14.15
CA GLY A 292 13.68 17.85 -14.24
C GLY A 292 12.82 17.29 -13.11
N VAL A 293 11.95 16.33 -13.42
CA VAL A 293 11.07 15.69 -12.44
C VAL A 293 11.25 14.18 -12.45
N GLU A 294 10.98 13.56 -11.31
CA GLU A 294 10.78 12.13 -11.21
C GLU A 294 9.27 11.84 -11.21
N ILE A 295 8.87 10.91 -12.07
CA ILE A 295 7.49 10.42 -12.16
C ILE A 295 7.49 9.00 -11.61
N GLU A 296 6.78 8.79 -10.51
CA GLU A 296 6.49 7.49 -9.94
C GLU A 296 5.00 7.18 -10.15
N ASN A 297 4.71 6.04 -10.77
CA ASN A 297 3.34 5.57 -10.96
C ASN A 297 3.29 4.03 -11.01
N GLN A 298 2.09 3.48 -11.14
CA GLN A 298 1.80 2.03 -11.22
C GLN A 298 2.48 1.26 -12.38
N ILE A 299 3.25 1.92 -13.24
CA ILE A 299 4.09 1.29 -14.29
C ILE A 299 5.54 1.23 -13.83
N GLY A 300 6.01 2.25 -13.11
CA GLY A 300 7.36 2.34 -12.56
C GLY A 300 7.78 3.78 -12.29
N THR A 301 9.05 3.94 -11.94
CA THR A 301 9.70 5.24 -11.67
C THR A 301 10.59 5.64 -12.84
N SER A 302 10.52 6.90 -13.26
CA SER A 302 11.32 7.42 -14.38
C SER A 302 11.54 8.92 -14.25
N GLN A 303 12.72 9.39 -14.69
CA GLN A 303 13.08 10.80 -14.65
C GLN A 303 12.93 11.44 -16.03
N TYR A 304 12.34 12.64 -16.07
CA TYR A 304 12.06 13.36 -17.31
C TYR A 304 12.46 14.83 -17.21
N SER A 305 12.91 15.38 -18.34
CA SER A 305 12.97 16.80 -18.61
C SER A 305 11.86 17.16 -19.61
N PHE A 306 11.19 18.29 -19.41
CA PHE A 306 10.14 18.75 -20.31
C PHE A 306 10.63 19.89 -21.22
N ASN A 307 9.99 20.02 -22.38
CA ASN A 307 10.16 21.18 -23.24
C ASN A 307 9.59 22.44 -22.55
N GLN A 308 10.03 23.62 -23.00
CA GLN A 308 9.56 24.91 -22.49
C GLN A 308 8.13 25.27 -22.93
N ARG A 309 7.37 24.30 -23.46
CA ARG A 309 6.04 24.46 -24.02
C ARG A 309 5.16 23.29 -23.58
N ARG A 310 3.95 23.59 -23.14
CA ARG A 310 2.90 22.60 -22.88
C ARG A 310 2.38 22.05 -24.20
N GLU A 311 2.12 20.75 -24.27
CA GLU A 311 1.61 20.15 -25.51
C GLU A 311 0.09 20.32 -25.63
N MET A 312 -0.65 20.15 -24.53
CA MET A 312 -2.11 20.14 -24.50
C MET A 312 -2.63 20.68 -23.17
N PHE A 313 -3.89 21.13 -23.17
CA PHE A 313 -4.63 21.49 -21.95
C PHE A 313 -5.89 20.64 -21.82
N CYS A 314 -5.98 19.86 -20.74
CA CYS A 314 -7.09 18.94 -20.49
C CYS A 314 -8.03 19.50 -19.42
N VAL A 315 -9.34 19.43 -19.68
CA VAL A 315 -10.39 19.87 -18.75
C VAL A 315 -11.36 18.73 -18.44
N PRO A 316 -11.93 18.70 -17.22
CA PRO A 316 -13.06 17.83 -16.90
C PRO A 316 -14.23 18.09 -17.84
N SER A 317 -14.91 17.04 -18.27
CA SER A 317 -16.02 17.11 -19.22
C SER A 317 -17.04 16.01 -18.95
N SER A 318 -18.28 16.23 -19.40
CA SER A 318 -19.31 15.20 -19.47
C SER A 318 -19.46 14.70 -20.90
N LYS A 319 -20.04 13.50 -21.06
CA LYS A 319 -20.39 12.92 -22.36
C LYS A 319 -21.90 12.69 -22.43
N ALA A 320 -22.49 12.99 -23.59
CA ALA A 320 -23.83 12.54 -23.97
C ALA A 320 -23.76 11.82 -25.32
N GLU A 321 -24.61 10.83 -25.53
CA GLU A 321 -24.78 10.18 -26.84
C GLU A 321 -25.66 11.05 -27.74
N LEU A 322 -25.33 11.09 -29.04
CA LEU A 322 -26.06 11.82 -30.08
C LEU A 322 -27.01 10.89 -30.83
#